data_AF-A0A7M7NF17-F1
#
_entry.id   AF-A0A7M7NF17-F1
#
_cell.length_a   1.000
_cell.length_b   1.000
_cell.length_c   1.000
_cell.angle_alpha   90.00
_cell.angle_beta   90.00
_cell.angle_gamma   90.00
#
_symmetry.space_group_name_H-M   'P 1'
#
loop_
_entity.id
_entity.type
_entity.pdbx_description
1 polymer ?
#
loop_
_entity_poly.entity_id
_entity_poly.type
_entity_poly.pdbx_seq_one_letter_code
_entity_poly.pdbx_strand_id
1 'polypeptide(L)'
;MFSLRFLFKFVVIGYPAVNNTYCELYYLFGQYGEYNLTVPSKQQNGTNGTKCGLVTVKEPTYADTGTLVFYGSVFFAFFVAAIWVHCIKRCTEKSLPINHNGSILSNGSQDDQTPLTFPASDKPKSSLRLRSVDTFRGLAITHLVLGTSGDGHFWYSNHARWYGITVADFMFPWFVFIMGTSIHLSFNILLSKGLSYCAIFKKIVFRSISLFIMGVCIQSHNDLRNLRIPGVLQRFGITYFIVASSYLLSRRLQARRAEKTGKCYMMFRDITDYLELPLAACCLVVHLCLTFLLPVPGCPLGYQGPGGPLVGENGELTNCTGGASGYIDRTFFTEAHLILVNTCDDVYRTIVRSDPEGILGTFTSIALCVFGLQSGKILHLFTTVRGRLVRLLLWGLALISCSAVLCKCSMADGWIPLNKNLWSVSFIALTGGTAFIVQALFHVLIDVTHFWNGAPLFYAGMNSILLYIGSEIMTPYLPFSWQPFVYNHTEYIILAAWSGFLWLVIAYIFYRRKIFLKL
;
A
#
# COMPACT_ATOMS: atom_id res chain seq x y z
N MET A 1 9.21 -15.05 18.24
CA MET A 1 10.14 -15.76 17.33
C MET A 1 9.32 -16.79 16.57
N PHE A 2 8.60 -16.37 15.53
CA PHE A 2 7.81 -17.26 14.68
C PHE A 2 8.47 -17.24 13.31
N SER A 3 9.35 -18.21 13.09
CA SER A 3 9.99 -18.50 11.81
C SER A 3 9.02 -19.36 11.01
N LEU A 4 8.81 -19.07 9.72
CA LEU A 4 8.04 -19.96 8.84
C LEU A 4 8.77 -21.30 8.78
N ARG A 5 8.08 -22.33 9.27
CA ARG A 5 8.58 -23.69 9.38
C ARG A 5 7.65 -24.58 8.53
N PHE A 6 7.91 -24.68 7.24
CA PHE A 6 7.20 -25.66 6.42
C PHE A 6 7.86 -27.02 6.62
N LEU A 7 7.18 -27.90 7.37
CA LEU A 7 7.58 -29.29 7.52
C LEU A 7 7.08 -30.05 6.28
N PHE A 8 7.94 -30.18 5.26
CA PHE A 8 7.59 -31.00 4.11
C PHE A 8 7.95 -32.45 4.40
N LYS A 9 6.97 -33.34 4.17
CA LYS A 9 7.17 -34.79 4.19
C LYS A 9 7.42 -35.25 2.76
N PHE A 10 8.64 -35.65 2.45
CA PHE A 10 8.94 -36.31 1.18
C PHE A 10 8.90 -37.82 1.38
N VAL A 11 7.96 -38.48 0.69
CA VAL A 11 7.86 -39.94 0.59
C VAL A 11 8.17 -40.30 -0.87
N VAL A 12 9.34 -40.88 -1.12
CA VAL A 12 9.69 -41.35 -2.46
C VAL A 12 9.25 -42.80 -2.59
N ILE A 13 8.19 -43.03 -3.39
CA ILE A 13 7.63 -44.35 -3.68
C ILE A 13 8.07 -44.76 -5.09
N GLY A 14 8.79 -45.87 -5.23
CA GLY A 14 9.09 -46.44 -6.54
C GLY A 14 7.93 -47.30 -7.05
N TYR A 15 7.56 -47.12 -8.32
CA TYR A 15 6.61 -48.00 -9.02
C TYR A 15 7.35 -49.14 -9.74
N PRO A 16 6.76 -50.35 -9.81
CA PRO A 16 5.42 -50.72 -9.38
C PRO A 16 5.37 -51.04 -7.88
N ALA A 17 4.33 -50.52 -7.22
CA ALA A 17 4.19 -50.51 -5.76
C ALA A 17 4.04 -51.92 -5.16
N VAL A 18 5.01 -52.30 -4.31
CA VAL A 18 4.77 -53.20 -3.18
C VAL A 18 5.54 -52.62 -1.98
N ASN A 19 4.86 -51.80 -1.17
CA ASN A 19 5.24 -51.39 0.20
C ASN A 19 6.67 -50.92 0.52
N ASN A 20 7.50 -50.54 -0.47
CA ASN A 20 8.87 -50.11 -0.21
C ASN A 20 9.01 -48.59 -0.38
N THR A 21 8.84 -47.86 0.72
CA THR A 21 9.33 -46.49 0.87
C THR A 21 10.86 -46.50 0.73
N TYR A 22 11.40 -45.86 -0.31
CA TYR A 22 12.86 -45.83 -0.55
C TYR A 22 13.59 -45.02 0.52
N CYS A 23 12.97 -43.92 0.93
CA CYS A 23 13.47 -43.05 1.97
C CYS A 23 12.33 -42.14 2.45
N GLU A 24 12.34 -41.84 3.74
CA GLU A 24 11.51 -40.83 4.37
C GLU A 24 12.40 -39.74 4.98
N LEU A 25 12.18 -38.49 4.59
CA LEU A 25 12.93 -37.35 5.12
C LEU A 25 11.96 -36.32 5.69
N TYR A 26 12.23 -35.93 6.93
CA TYR A 26 11.63 -34.77 7.57
C TYR A 26 12.67 -33.66 7.58
N TYR A 27 12.45 -32.63 6.77
CA TYR A 27 13.31 -31.47 6.79
C TYR A 27 12.49 -30.19 6.80
N LEU A 28 13.02 -29.21 7.53
CA LEU A 28 12.40 -27.93 7.69
C LEU A 28 12.96 -26.95 6.65
N PHE A 29 12.19 -26.71 5.60
CA PHE A 29 12.62 -25.83 4.52
C PHE A 29 12.33 -24.37 4.90
N GLY A 30 13.34 -23.52 4.76
CA GLY A 30 13.24 -22.06 4.94
C GLY A 30 13.02 -21.34 3.61
N GLN A 31 12.57 -20.07 3.66
CA GLN A 31 12.35 -19.27 2.45
C GLN A 31 13.67 -19.02 1.70
N TYR A 32 13.62 -19.07 0.37
CA TYR A 32 14.76 -18.86 -0.55
C TYR A 32 15.97 -19.80 -0.38
N GLY A 33 15.84 -20.89 0.38
CA GLY A 33 16.87 -21.91 0.44
C GLY A 33 16.86 -22.78 -0.82
N GLU A 34 18.04 -23.14 -1.32
CA GLU A 34 18.18 -24.16 -2.36
C GLU A 34 18.64 -25.45 -1.72
N TYR A 35 17.97 -26.55 -2.05
CA TYR A 35 18.18 -27.83 -1.42
C TYR A 35 18.34 -28.90 -2.48
N ASN A 36 19.44 -29.65 -2.38
CA ASN A 36 19.68 -30.79 -3.24
C ASN A 36 19.31 -32.07 -2.48
N LEU A 37 18.32 -32.79 -2.99
CA LEU A 37 17.87 -34.07 -2.45
C LEU A 37 18.50 -35.20 -3.25
N THR A 38 19.40 -35.96 -2.61
CA THR A 38 19.99 -37.16 -3.19
C THR A 38 19.24 -38.39 -2.68
N VAL A 39 18.65 -39.12 -3.63
CA VAL A 39 17.95 -40.38 -3.37
C VAL A 39 18.86 -41.54 -3.83
N PRO A 40 19.27 -42.45 -2.94
CA PRO A 40 20.13 -43.58 -3.32
C PRO A 40 19.35 -44.59 -4.18
N SER A 41 19.95 -45.04 -5.29
CA SER A 41 19.27 -45.89 -6.30
C SER A 41 19.18 -47.38 -5.91
N LYS A 42 19.76 -47.82 -4.78
CA LYS A 42 19.76 -49.22 -4.34
C LYS A 42 19.26 -49.33 -2.91
N GLN A 43 18.24 -50.17 -2.72
CA GLN A 43 17.75 -50.59 -1.42
C GLN A 43 18.83 -51.49 -0.79
N GLN A 44 19.51 -51.04 0.27
CA GLN A 44 20.40 -51.91 1.02
C GLN A 44 19.53 -52.88 1.85
N ASN A 45 19.62 -54.18 1.55
CA ASN A 45 19.06 -55.25 2.37
C ASN A 45 19.75 -55.26 3.74
N GLY A 46 19.24 -54.49 4.69
CA GLY A 46 19.78 -54.46 6.05
C GLY A 46 19.14 -53.37 6.90
N THR A 47 18.01 -53.69 7.51
CA THR A 47 17.37 -53.20 8.78
C THR A 47 17.58 -51.77 9.31
N ASN A 48 18.14 -50.81 8.57
CA ASN A 48 18.19 -49.40 8.92
C ASN A 48 17.75 -48.61 7.69
N GLY A 49 16.56 -47.99 7.76
CA GLY A 49 15.97 -47.23 6.65
C GLY A 49 16.98 -46.30 5.97
N THR A 50 17.07 -46.40 4.65
CA THR A 50 17.91 -45.54 3.81
C THR A 50 17.53 -44.08 4.03
N LYS A 51 18.42 -43.29 4.66
CA LYS A 51 18.22 -41.86 4.87
C LYS A 51 18.56 -41.10 3.58
N CYS A 52 17.68 -40.19 3.15
CA CYS A 52 17.92 -39.31 2.02
C CYS A 52 19.01 -38.31 2.42
N GLY A 53 19.96 -38.06 1.52
CA GLY A 53 20.87 -36.95 1.69
C GLY A 53 20.17 -35.67 1.29
N LEU A 54 19.96 -34.75 2.22
CA LEU A 54 19.55 -33.39 1.87
C LEU A 54 20.70 -32.44 2.18
N VAL A 55 21.24 -31.83 1.13
CA VAL A 55 22.28 -30.82 1.25
C VAL A 55 21.65 -29.47 0.97
N THR A 56 21.82 -28.53 1.90
CA THR A 56 21.44 -27.13 1.67
C THR A 56 22.53 -26.50 0.82
N VAL A 57 22.22 -26.21 -0.45
CA VAL A 57 23.12 -25.58 -1.43
C VAL A 57 23.20 -24.07 -1.16
N LYS A 58 22.08 -23.47 -0.76
CA LYS A 58 21.98 -22.07 -0.37
C LYS A 58 21.21 -21.97 0.93
N GLU A 59 21.81 -21.37 1.95
CA GLU A 59 21.13 -21.19 3.24
C GLU A 59 19.85 -20.37 3.07
N PRO A 60 18.73 -20.79 3.68
CA PRO A 60 17.49 -20.06 3.59
C PRO A 60 17.62 -18.69 4.23
N THR A 61 17.16 -17.66 3.54
CA THR A 61 16.96 -16.35 4.14
C THR A 61 15.58 -16.31 4.78
N TYR A 62 15.57 -16.36 6.10
CA TYR A 62 14.34 -16.08 6.85
C TYR A 62 14.06 -14.59 6.72
N ALA A 63 12.98 -14.22 6.02
CA ALA A 63 12.36 -12.91 6.17
C ALA A 63 11.78 -12.87 7.58
N ASP A 64 12.66 -12.65 8.57
CA ASP A 64 12.29 -12.77 9.97
C ASP A 64 11.30 -11.64 10.26
N THR A 65 10.04 -12.01 10.47
CA THR A 65 8.99 -11.09 10.93
C THR A 65 9.45 -10.41 12.23
N GLY A 66 10.33 -11.10 12.98
CA GLY A 66 11.06 -10.59 14.12
C GLY A 66 11.90 -9.36 13.81
N THR A 67 12.65 -9.28 12.71
CA THR A 67 13.44 -8.08 12.37
C THR A 67 12.57 -6.92 11.90
N LEU A 68 11.48 -7.17 11.15
CA LEU A 68 10.58 -6.09 10.73
C LEU A 68 9.77 -5.52 11.91
N VAL A 69 9.32 -6.40 12.83
CA VAL A 69 8.70 -6.00 14.10
C VAL A 69 9.74 -5.38 15.04
N PHE A 70 10.99 -5.84 15.03
CA PHE A 70 12.08 -5.28 15.84
C PHE A 70 12.48 -3.89 15.34
N TYR A 71 12.82 -3.70 14.06
CA TYR A 71 13.06 -2.38 13.49
C TYR A 71 11.83 -1.49 13.54
N GLY A 72 10.63 -2.04 13.34
CA GLY A 72 9.36 -1.35 13.57
C GLY A 72 9.18 -0.91 15.02
N SER A 73 9.57 -1.74 15.99
CA SER A 73 9.48 -1.48 17.43
C SER A 73 10.57 -0.53 17.91
N VAL A 74 11.78 -0.58 17.34
CA VAL A 74 12.89 0.35 17.59
C VAL A 74 12.60 1.70 16.97
N PHE A 75 12.06 1.73 15.75
CA PHE A 75 11.57 2.95 15.11
C PHE A 75 10.39 3.54 15.88
N PHE A 76 9.45 2.70 16.33
CA PHE A 76 8.34 3.11 17.19
C PHE A 76 8.82 3.60 18.55
N ALA A 77 9.81 2.95 19.17
CA ALA A 77 10.40 3.37 20.44
C ALA A 77 11.17 4.67 20.29
N PHE A 78 11.94 4.84 19.21
CA PHE A 78 12.62 6.09 18.88
C PHE A 78 11.61 7.21 18.61
N PHE A 79 10.50 6.89 17.95
CA PHE A 79 9.42 7.83 17.66
C PHE A 79 8.63 8.20 18.92
N VAL A 80 8.33 7.25 19.80
CA VAL A 80 7.74 7.48 21.13
C VAL A 80 8.71 8.27 22.00
N ALA A 81 10.00 7.99 21.95
CA ALA A 81 11.04 8.77 22.64
C ALA A 81 11.15 10.18 22.08
N ALA A 82 11.09 10.37 20.76
CA ALA A 82 11.09 11.69 20.12
C ALA A 82 9.82 12.48 20.49
N ILE A 83 8.66 11.83 20.54
CA ILE A 83 7.41 12.42 21.05
C ILE A 83 7.53 12.74 22.53
N TRP A 84 8.09 11.84 23.35
CA TRP A 84 8.25 12.02 24.79
C TRP A 84 9.19 13.18 25.10
N VAL A 85 10.35 13.23 24.44
CA VAL A 85 11.31 14.35 24.51
C VAL A 85 10.65 15.64 24.05
N HIS A 86 9.89 15.65 22.94
CA HIS A 86 9.24 16.86 22.44
C HIS A 86 8.04 17.30 23.29
N CYS A 87 7.26 16.38 23.85
CA CYS A 87 6.14 16.67 24.75
C CYS A 87 6.63 17.19 26.10
N ILE A 88 7.76 16.68 26.62
CA ILE A 88 8.39 17.19 27.84
C ILE A 88 9.00 18.57 27.58
N LYS A 89 9.79 18.75 26.50
CA LYS A 89 10.40 20.05 26.17
C LYS A 89 9.37 21.17 25.97
N ARG A 90 8.17 20.82 25.47
CA ARG A 90 7.09 21.78 25.19
C ARG A 90 6.11 21.99 26.34
N CYS A 91 6.15 21.16 27.40
CA CYS A 91 5.52 21.52 28.68
C CYS A 91 6.30 22.65 29.38
N THR A 92 7.59 22.80 29.06
CA THR A 92 8.46 23.82 29.64
C THR A 92 8.47 25.14 28.86
N GLU A 93 8.12 25.14 27.56
CA GLU A 93 8.13 26.36 26.74
C GLU A 93 6.79 26.58 25.99
N LYS A 94 5.95 27.41 26.62
CA LYS A 94 4.90 28.26 26.03
C LYS A 94 3.78 27.57 25.23
N SER A 95 2.68 27.28 25.94
CA SER A 95 1.34 27.30 25.36
C SER A 95 0.86 28.74 25.19
N LEU A 96 1.16 29.37 24.05
CA LEU A 96 0.43 30.57 23.60
C LEU A 96 -0.88 30.11 22.93
N PRO A 97 -2.05 30.50 23.44
CA PRO A 97 -3.32 30.15 22.82
C PRO A 97 -3.48 30.96 21.52
N ILE A 98 -3.45 30.29 20.38
CA ILE A 98 -3.83 30.88 19.08
C ILE A 98 -5.35 30.87 19.01
N ASN A 99 -5.97 32.04 19.14
CA ASN A 99 -7.41 32.21 18.92
C ASN A 99 -7.69 32.38 17.42
N HIS A 100 -8.94 32.12 17.01
CA HIS A 100 -9.36 31.83 15.63
C HIS A 100 -9.10 32.91 14.55
N ASN A 101 -8.47 34.04 14.88
CA ASN A 101 -8.08 35.10 13.93
C ASN A 101 -6.58 35.45 13.91
N GLY A 102 -5.70 34.71 14.62
CA GLY A 102 -4.25 34.83 14.41
C GLY A 102 -3.64 36.22 14.69
N SER A 103 -4.22 37.02 15.59
CA SER A 103 -3.57 38.21 16.14
C SER A 103 -2.89 37.87 17.48
N ILE A 104 -1.68 38.39 17.66
CA ILE A 104 -0.93 38.39 18.92
C ILE A 104 -1.59 39.45 19.81
N LEU A 105 -2.08 39.09 21.00
CA LEU A 105 -2.50 40.08 22.00
C LEU A 105 -1.22 40.74 22.56
N SER A 106 -0.92 41.95 22.10
CA SER A 106 -0.11 42.90 22.87
C SER A 106 -0.99 43.44 24.00
N ASN A 107 -0.56 43.24 25.25
CA ASN A 107 -1.16 43.92 26.40
C ASN A 107 -0.94 45.43 26.23
N GLY A 108 -2.04 46.17 26.03
CA GLY A 108 -2.06 47.62 25.95
C GLY A 108 -3.45 48.10 26.33
N SER A 109 -3.51 48.77 27.46
CA SER A 109 -4.65 49.41 28.09
C SER A 109 -5.15 50.65 27.32
N GLN A 110 -6.42 50.99 27.62
CA GLN A 110 -7.10 52.30 27.49
C GLN A 110 -7.95 52.61 26.25
N ASP A 111 -9.19 52.98 26.59
CA ASP A 111 -10.24 53.76 25.92
C ASP A 111 -9.85 54.55 24.65
N ASP A 112 -10.71 54.51 23.61
CA ASP A 112 -11.64 55.63 23.36
C ASP A 112 -12.65 55.32 22.22
N GLN A 113 -13.79 56.01 22.25
CA GLN A 113 -14.90 55.90 21.32
C GLN A 113 -14.68 56.74 20.04
N THR A 114 -14.96 56.20 18.84
CA THR A 114 -15.68 56.89 17.73
C THR A 114 -15.82 55.99 16.48
N PRO A 115 -16.90 56.15 15.68
CA PRO A 115 -17.25 55.24 14.57
C PRO A 115 -16.70 55.75 13.24
N LEU A 116 -16.12 54.90 12.38
CA LEU A 116 -15.98 55.14 10.92
C LEU A 116 -15.47 53.89 10.16
N THR A 117 -16.26 53.50 9.15
CA THR A 117 -15.87 52.88 7.88
C THR A 117 -15.00 51.60 7.90
N PHE A 118 -15.64 50.45 7.66
CA PHE A 118 -14.94 49.20 7.32
C PHE A 118 -14.37 49.26 5.89
N PRO A 119 -13.05 49.20 5.67
CA PRO A 119 -12.52 48.87 4.36
C PRO A 119 -12.62 47.35 4.18
N ALA A 120 -13.38 46.92 3.17
CA ALA A 120 -13.37 45.55 2.68
C ALA A 120 -11.98 45.20 2.13
N SER A 121 -11.22 44.41 2.88
CA SER A 121 -10.02 43.74 2.35
C SER A 121 -9.72 42.47 3.14
N ASP A 122 -10.57 41.46 2.99
CA ASP A 122 -10.20 40.08 3.28
C ASP A 122 -9.85 39.40 1.95
N LYS A 123 -8.58 39.50 1.55
CA LYS A 123 -8.02 38.48 0.65
C LYS A 123 -7.89 37.20 1.47
N PRO A 124 -8.59 36.10 1.12
CA PRO A 124 -8.47 34.87 1.87
C PRO A 124 -7.01 34.40 1.81
N LYS A 125 -6.36 34.29 2.97
CA LYS A 125 -5.04 33.65 3.12
C LYS A 125 -5.10 32.31 2.39
N SER A 126 -4.27 32.13 1.37
CA SER A 126 -4.22 30.89 0.61
C SER A 126 -3.93 29.73 1.57
N SER A 127 -4.82 28.74 1.62
CA SER A 127 -4.65 27.57 2.47
C SER A 127 -3.28 26.94 2.18
N LEU A 128 -2.40 26.90 3.20
CA LEU A 128 -1.05 26.37 3.08
C LEU A 128 -1.14 24.88 2.66
N ARG A 129 -0.57 24.55 1.51
CA ARG A 129 -0.47 23.16 1.04
C ARG A 129 0.44 22.38 2.00
N LEU A 130 -0.05 21.27 2.55
CA LEU A 130 0.71 20.44 3.50
C LEU A 130 1.86 19.73 2.78
N ARG A 131 3.10 20.07 3.15
CA ARG A 131 4.29 19.51 2.51
C ARG A 131 4.48 18.04 2.88
N SER A 132 4.13 17.65 4.11
CA SER A 132 4.22 16.24 4.55
C SER A 132 3.47 15.26 3.64
N VAL A 133 2.30 15.65 3.13
CA VAL A 133 1.49 14.81 2.23
C VAL A 133 2.15 14.65 0.87
N ASP A 134 2.70 15.72 0.31
CA ASP A 134 3.45 15.65 -0.95
C ASP A 134 4.75 14.86 -0.77
N THR A 135 5.46 15.02 0.34
CA THR A 135 6.66 14.23 0.65
C THR A 135 6.33 12.75 0.82
N PHE A 136 5.23 12.39 1.48
CA PHE A 136 4.81 10.99 1.57
C PHE A 136 4.53 10.41 0.19
N ARG A 137 3.83 11.16 -0.66
CA ARG A 137 3.58 10.74 -2.03
C ARG A 137 4.88 10.59 -2.82
N GLY A 138 5.82 11.51 -2.60
CA GLY A 138 7.16 11.52 -3.14
C GLY A 138 7.95 10.27 -2.82
N LEU A 139 7.97 9.88 -1.54
CA LEU A 139 8.62 8.65 -1.09
C LEU A 139 8.10 7.44 -1.87
N ALA A 140 6.77 7.32 -1.97
CA ALA A 140 6.15 6.20 -2.64
C ALA A 140 6.50 6.16 -4.14
N ILE A 141 6.44 7.30 -4.87
CA ILE A 141 6.74 7.31 -6.32
C ILE A 141 8.21 7.05 -6.57
N THR A 142 9.10 7.64 -5.78
CA THR A 142 10.54 7.45 -5.95
C THR A 142 10.91 5.98 -5.77
N HIS A 143 10.34 5.30 -4.78
CA HIS A 143 10.60 3.86 -4.60
C HIS A 143 9.98 3.00 -5.72
N LEU A 144 8.79 3.35 -6.22
CA LEU A 144 8.18 2.66 -7.36
C LEU A 144 9.06 2.78 -8.61
N VAL A 145 9.57 3.98 -8.89
CA VAL A 145 10.50 4.24 -10.00
C VAL A 145 11.80 3.46 -9.82
N LEU A 146 12.36 3.39 -8.61
CA LEU A 146 13.54 2.56 -8.34
C LEU A 146 13.31 1.08 -8.68
N GLY A 147 12.13 0.54 -8.35
CA GLY A 147 11.77 -0.84 -8.67
C GLY A 147 11.70 -1.15 -10.17
N THR A 148 11.26 -0.19 -10.99
CA THR A 148 11.16 -0.39 -12.46
C THR A 148 12.52 -0.55 -13.15
N SER A 149 13.60 -0.04 -12.55
CA SER A 149 14.94 0.02 -13.16
C SER A 149 15.86 -1.12 -12.71
N GLY A 150 15.33 -2.13 -12.01
CA GLY A 150 16.09 -3.20 -11.39
C GLY A 150 16.18 -3.01 -9.88
N ASP A 151 15.75 -4.00 -9.12
CA ASP A 151 15.55 -3.91 -7.67
C ASP A 151 16.82 -4.24 -6.84
N GLY A 152 17.96 -4.39 -7.52
CA GLY A 152 19.22 -4.84 -6.91
C GLY A 152 19.23 -6.34 -6.56
N HIS A 153 18.13 -7.06 -6.80
CA HIS A 153 17.86 -8.41 -6.28
C HIS A 153 18.10 -8.55 -4.77
N PHE A 154 17.90 -7.47 -4.01
CA PHE A 154 18.02 -7.53 -2.56
C PHE A 154 16.82 -8.25 -1.94
N TRP A 155 17.04 -8.92 -0.81
CA TRP A 155 15.98 -9.61 -0.06
C TRP A 155 14.81 -8.68 0.33
N TYR A 156 15.06 -7.37 0.52
CA TYR A 156 14.03 -6.39 0.89
C TYR A 156 13.30 -5.77 -0.32
N SER A 157 13.87 -5.86 -1.52
CA SER A 157 13.28 -5.32 -2.76
C SER A 157 12.56 -6.39 -3.58
N ASN A 158 12.98 -7.65 -3.49
CA ASN A 158 12.29 -8.77 -4.10
C ASN A 158 10.87 -8.88 -3.53
N HIS A 159 9.89 -9.04 -4.40
CA HIS A 159 8.50 -9.23 -3.97
C HIS A 159 8.30 -10.60 -3.32
N ALA A 160 7.41 -10.67 -2.32
CA ALA A 160 6.94 -11.95 -1.82
C ALA A 160 6.29 -12.75 -2.97
N ARG A 161 6.70 -14.02 -3.13
CA ARG A 161 6.22 -14.89 -4.23
C ARG A 161 4.72 -15.18 -4.15
N TRP A 162 4.18 -15.33 -2.94
CA TRP A 162 2.74 -15.45 -2.72
C TRP A 162 2.31 -14.93 -1.34
N TYR A 163 2.76 -15.63 -0.29
CA TYR A 163 2.57 -15.19 1.10
C TYR A 163 3.78 -14.42 1.59
N GLY A 164 3.53 -13.40 2.41
CA GLY A 164 4.56 -12.52 2.97
C GLY A 164 4.45 -11.09 2.48
N ILE A 165 5.40 -10.27 2.93
CA ILE A 165 5.46 -8.85 2.59
C ILE A 165 6.92 -8.39 2.58
N THR A 166 7.30 -7.58 1.59
CA THR A 166 8.59 -6.88 1.53
C THR A 166 8.38 -5.38 1.44
N VAL A 167 9.47 -4.59 1.45
CA VAL A 167 9.37 -3.12 1.49
C VAL A 167 8.70 -2.58 0.22
N ALA A 168 9.00 -3.19 -0.93
CA ALA A 168 8.42 -2.82 -2.22
C ALA A 168 6.89 -2.96 -2.23
N ASP A 169 6.34 -3.92 -1.48
CA ASP A 169 4.90 -4.22 -1.45
C ASP A 169 4.07 -3.11 -0.78
N PHE A 170 4.69 -2.21 0.00
CA PHE A 170 3.97 -1.11 0.68
C PHE A 170 3.65 0.07 -0.25
N MET A 171 4.41 0.26 -1.34
CA MET A 171 4.36 1.52 -2.09
C MET A 171 3.02 1.75 -2.79
N PHE A 172 2.49 0.72 -3.45
CA PHE A 172 1.21 0.82 -4.14
C PHE A 172 0.03 1.04 -3.17
N PRO A 173 -0.11 0.29 -2.07
CA PRO A 173 -1.08 0.60 -1.01
C PRO A 173 -0.93 2.02 -0.42
N TRP A 174 0.30 2.47 -0.15
CA TRP A 174 0.53 3.83 0.38
C TRP A 174 0.08 4.92 -0.60
N PHE A 175 0.20 4.70 -1.91
CA PHE A 175 -0.39 5.59 -2.90
C PHE A 175 -1.90 5.71 -2.79
N VAL A 176 -2.61 4.59 -2.66
CA VAL A 176 -4.07 4.57 -2.47
C VAL A 176 -4.46 5.34 -1.21
N PHE A 177 -3.73 5.15 -0.12
CA PHE A 177 -3.94 5.86 1.13
C PHE A 177 -3.74 7.38 0.99
N ILE A 178 -2.63 7.80 0.37
CA ILE A 178 -2.32 9.24 0.22
C ILE A 178 -3.31 9.89 -0.76
N MET A 179 -3.76 9.16 -1.77
CA MET A 179 -4.84 9.60 -2.66
C MET A 179 -6.10 9.93 -1.85
N GLY A 180 -6.51 9.06 -0.93
CA GLY A 180 -7.60 9.31 0.02
C GLY A 180 -7.40 10.58 0.85
N THR A 181 -6.21 10.73 1.45
CA THR A 181 -5.82 11.93 2.23
C THR A 181 -5.99 13.21 1.39
N SER A 182 -5.60 13.13 0.13
CA SER A 182 -5.63 14.24 -0.82
C SER A 182 -7.05 14.61 -1.27
N ILE A 183 -7.97 13.65 -1.36
CA ILE A 183 -9.39 13.90 -1.67
C ILE A 183 -9.98 14.86 -0.64
N HIS A 184 -9.81 14.57 0.66
CA HIS A 184 -10.35 15.41 1.73
C HIS A 184 -9.82 16.84 1.66
N LEU A 185 -8.49 17.00 1.59
CA LEU A 185 -7.81 18.30 1.58
C LEU A 185 -8.17 19.11 0.32
N SER A 186 -8.20 18.47 -0.85
CA SER A 186 -8.53 19.13 -2.11
C SER A 186 -9.96 19.65 -2.11
N PHE A 187 -10.92 18.85 -1.64
CA PHE A 187 -12.34 19.22 -1.69
C PHE A 187 -12.66 20.37 -0.73
N ASN A 188 -12.05 20.40 0.45
CA ASN A 188 -12.23 21.54 1.36
C ASN A 188 -11.76 22.85 0.70
N ILE A 189 -10.65 22.82 -0.05
CA ILE A 189 -10.15 23.98 -0.80
C ILE A 189 -11.06 24.35 -1.97
N LEU A 190 -11.60 23.38 -2.69
CA LEU A 190 -12.51 23.66 -3.83
C LEU A 190 -13.85 24.23 -3.35
N LEU A 191 -14.40 23.68 -2.26
CA LEU A 191 -15.64 24.17 -1.65
C LEU A 191 -15.45 25.54 -1.00
N SER A 192 -14.30 25.80 -0.33
CA SER A 192 -14.02 27.12 0.24
C SER A 192 -13.85 28.21 -0.82
N LYS A 193 -13.50 27.83 -2.05
CA LYS A 193 -13.46 28.71 -3.22
C LYS A 193 -14.83 28.90 -3.90
N GLY A 194 -15.90 28.33 -3.34
CA GLY A 194 -17.27 28.50 -3.85
C GLY A 194 -17.60 27.66 -5.08
N LEU A 195 -16.82 26.62 -5.43
CA LEU A 195 -17.19 25.75 -6.55
C LEU A 195 -18.43 24.92 -6.21
N SER A 196 -19.32 24.78 -7.20
CA SER A 196 -20.53 23.95 -7.06
C SER A 196 -20.21 22.45 -7.00
N TYR A 197 -21.06 21.69 -6.32
CA TYR A 197 -20.95 20.23 -6.24
C TYR A 197 -20.91 19.57 -7.63
N CYS A 198 -21.73 20.04 -8.59
CA CYS A 198 -21.73 19.51 -9.96
C CYS A 198 -20.41 19.77 -10.69
N ALA A 199 -19.79 20.93 -10.49
CA ALA A 199 -18.49 21.23 -11.09
C ALA A 199 -17.37 20.34 -10.52
N ILE A 200 -17.42 20.06 -9.20
CA ILE A 200 -16.48 19.13 -8.57
C ILE A 200 -16.71 17.71 -9.09
N PHE A 201 -17.97 17.26 -9.20
CA PHE A 201 -18.30 15.94 -9.74
C PHE A 201 -17.78 15.73 -11.17
N LYS A 202 -17.96 16.72 -12.07
CA LYS A 202 -17.39 16.67 -13.42
C LYS A 202 -15.87 16.50 -13.42
N LYS A 203 -15.16 17.18 -12.52
CA LYS A 203 -13.71 16.99 -12.34
C LYS A 203 -13.36 15.59 -11.86
N ILE A 204 -14.14 15.02 -10.94
CA ILE A 204 -13.94 13.64 -10.46
C ILE A 204 -14.05 12.66 -11.64
N VAL A 205 -15.12 12.78 -12.43
CA VAL A 205 -15.37 11.92 -13.60
C VAL A 205 -14.23 12.03 -14.60
N PHE A 206 -13.88 13.26 -15.01
CA PHE A 206 -12.82 13.49 -16.00
C PHE A 206 -11.49 12.90 -15.53
N ARG A 207 -11.07 13.21 -14.29
CA ARG A 207 -9.85 12.66 -13.71
C ARG A 207 -9.83 11.14 -13.67
N SER A 208 -10.94 10.51 -13.31
CA SER A 208 -11.05 9.04 -13.23
C SER A 208 -10.95 8.39 -14.61
N ILE A 209 -11.62 8.96 -15.61
CA ILE A 209 -11.56 8.51 -17.00
C ILE A 209 -10.16 8.72 -17.58
N SER A 210 -9.53 9.88 -17.36
CA SER A 210 -8.18 10.14 -17.84
C SER A 210 -7.16 9.16 -17.26
N LEU A 211 -7.24 8.85 -15.96
CA LEU A 211 -6.39 7.83 -15.33
C LEU A 211 -6.59 6.46 -15.95
N PHE A 212 -7.84 6.06 -16.17
CA PHE A 212 -8.16 4.77 -16.77
C PHE A 212 -7.62 4.66 -18.20
N ILE A 213 -7.87 5.67 -19.05
CA ILE A 213 -7.40 5.70 -20.44
C ILE A 213 -5.87 5.65 -20.49
N MET A 214 -5.18 6.49 -19.69
CA MET A 214 -3.71 6.47 -19.66
C MET A 214 -3.17 5.11 -19.23
N GLY A 215 -3.81 4.44 -18.27
CA GLY A 215 -3.44 3.08 -17.85
C GLY A 215 -3.52 2.07 -18.98
N VAL A 216 -4.66 2.05 -19.69
CA VAL A 216 -4.87 1.18 -20.85
C VAL A 216 -3.86 1.45 -21.96
N CYS A 217 -3.55 2.73 -22.24
CA CYS A 217 -2.57 3.10 -23.26
C CYS A 217 -1.15 2.60 -22.94
N ILE A 218 -0.74 2.66 -21.68
CA ILE A 218 0.61 2.23 -21.27
C ILE A 218 0.75 0.70 -21.37
N GLN A 219 -0.34 -0.02 -21.12
CA GLN A 219 -0.31 -1.48 -21.03
C GLN A 219 -0.54 -2.22 -22.35
N SER A 220 -0.87 -1.48 -23.42
CA SER A 220 -1.28 -2.08 -24.69
C SER A 220 -0.16 -2.74 -25.50
N HIS A 221 1.12 -2.54 -25.16
CA HIS A 221 2.33 -3.12 -25.78
C HIS A 221 2.19 -3.62 -27.24
N ASN A 222 1.59 -2.80 -28.11
CA ASN A 222 1.33 -3.08 -29.54
C ASN A 222 0.49 -4.34 -29.90
N ASP A 223 -0.11 -5.04 -28.93
CA ASP A 223 -1.04 -6.16 -29.19
C ASP A 223 -2.40 -5.90 -28.52
N LEU A 224 -3.35 -5.41 -29.32
CA LEU A 224 -4.72 -5.13 -28.89
C LEU A 224 -5.51 -6.40 -28.53
N ARG A 225 -5.09 -7.58 -29.01
CA ARG A 225 -5.81 -8.85 -28.75
C ARG A 225 -5.57 -9.37 -27.33
N ASN A 226 -4.39 -9.10 -26.78
CA ASN A 226 -3.99 -9.51 -25.43
C ASN A 226 -3.82 -8.30 -24.48
N LEU A 227 -4.62 -7.25 -24.72
CA LEU A 227 -4.57 -6.02 -23.93
C LEU A 227 -4.93 -6.32 -22.47
N ARG A 228 -4.02 -6.05 -21.54
CA ARG A 228 -4.32 -6.19 -20.11
C ARG A 228 -5.27 -5.08 -19.64
N ILE A 229 -6.43 -5.47 -19.12
CA ILE A 229 -7.47 -4.54 -18.66
C ILE A 229 -7.25 -4.12 -17.19
N PRO A 230 -7.14 -5.04 -16.21
CA PRO A 230 -6.82 -4.69 -14.83
C PRO A 230 -5.38 -4.18 -14.72
N GLY A 231 -5.22 -2.98 -14.17
CA GLY A 231 -3.93 -2.36 -13.96
C GLY A 231 -3.96 -1.29 -12.87
N VAL A 232 -2.77 -0.83 -12.47
CA VAL A 232 -2.56 0.07 -11.34
C VAL A 232 -3.33 1.39 -11.51
N LEU A 233 -3.22 2.01 -12.69
CA LEU A 233 -3.88 3.27 -13.03
C LEU A 233 -5.41 3.12 -13.14
N GLN A 234 -5.88 2.01 -13.70
CA GLN A 234 -7.30 1.67 -13.82
C GLN A 234 -7.92 1.52 -12.43
N ARG A 235 -7.24 0.78 -11.53
CA ARG A 235 -7.66 0.61 -10.13
C ARG A 235 -7.66 1.94 -9.37
N PHE A 236 -6.66 2.81 -9.58
CA PHE A 236 -6.69 4.17 -9.03
C PHE A 236 -7.89 4.97 -9.53
N GLY A 237 -8.19 4.92 -10.84
CA GLY A 237 -9.33 5.61 -11.44
C GLY A 237 -10.66 5.18 -10.81
N ILE A 238 -10.92 3.88 -10.72
CA ILE A 238 -12.16 3.33 -10.13
C ILE A 238 -12.25 3.66 -8.63
N THR A 239 -11.17 3.41 -7.88
CA THR A 239 -11.12 3.67 -6.44
C THR A 239 -11.33 5.15 -6.13
N TYR A 240 -10.67 6.03 -6.88
CA TYR A 240 -10.83 7.48 -6.75
C TYR A 240 -12.28 7.89 -7.05
N PHE A 241 -12.85 7.40 -8.15
CA PHE A 241 -14.24 7.72 -8.53
C PHE A 241 -15.23 7.37 -7.42
N ILE A 242 -15.16 6.16 -6.87
CA ILE A 242 -16.11 5.68 -5.86
C ILE A 242 -15.97 6.48 -4.57
N VAL A 243 -14.74 6.60 -4.03
CA VAL A 243 -14.51 7.28 -2.74
C VAL A 243 -14.78 8.78 -2.86
N ALA A 244 -14.33 9.43 -3.94
CA ALA A 244 -14.53 10.87 -4.13
C ALA A 244 -16.01 11.22 -4.37
N SER A 245 -16.73 10.42 -5.15
CA SER A 245 -18.18 10.59 -5.37
C SER A 245 -18.97 10.39 -4.08
N SER A 246 -18.68 9.31 -3.33
CA SER A 246 -19.29 9.05 -2.02
C SER A 246 -19.03 10.21 -1.06
N TYR A 247 -17.79 10.68 -0.96
CA TYR A 247 -17.43 11.78 -0.08
C TYR A 247 -18.10 13.10 -0.49
N LEU A 248 -18.20 13.39 -1.79
CA LEU A 248 -18.91 14.57 -2.29
C LEU A 248 -20.40 14.53 -1.93
N LEU A 249 -21.03 13.36 -2.03
CA LEU A 249 -22.42 13.15 -1.64
C LEU A 249 -22.59 13.35 -0.13
N SER A 250 -21.74 12.75 0.70
CA SER A 250 -21.76 12.95 2.16
C SER A 250 -21.65 14.43 2.53
N ARG A 251 -20.74 15.17 1.88
CA ARG A 251 -20.57 16.62 2.10
C ARG A 251 -21.83 17.41 1.72
N ARG A 252 -22.49 17.04 0.63
CA ARG A 252 -23.76 17.66 0.20
C ARG A 252 -24.89 17.39 1.19
N LEU A 253 -24.98 16.17 1.72
CA LEU A 253 -25.99 15.80 2.71
C LEU A 253 -25.74 16.50 4.05
N GLN A 254 -24.48 16.59 4.47
CA GLN A 254 -24.10 17.31 5.70
C GLN A 254 -24.36 18.81 5.63
N ALA A 255 -24.16 19.44 4.47
CA ALA A 255 -24.50 20.84 4.28
C ALA A 255 -25.99 21.15 4.53
N ARG A 256 -26.86 20.13 4.53
CA ARG A 256 -28.29 20.25 4.85
C ARG A 256 -28.63 19.92 6.30
N ARG A 257 -27.70 19.40 7.09
CA ARG A 257 -27.94 18.93 8.46
C ARG A 257 -27.59 20.05 9.46
N ALA A 258 -28.43 20.23 10.48
CA ALA A 258 -28.17 21.16 11.58
C ALA A 258 -26.90 20.75 12.36
N GLU A 259 -26.12 21.76 12.78
CA GLU A 259 -24.89 21.55 13.53
C GLU A 259 -25.19 20.98 14.92
N LYS A 260 -24.56 19.84 15.27
CA LYS A 260 -24.69 19.22 16.59
C LYS A 260 -23.52 19.65 17.47
N THR A 261 -23.79 20.11 18.69
CA THR A 261 -22.79 20.82 19.54
C THR A 261 -22.40 20.09 20.82
N GLY A 262 -22.46 18.75 20.87
CA GLY A 262 -22.08 17.97 22.05
C GLY A 262 -20.56 17.72 22.19
N LYS A 263 -20.01 17.74 23.42
CA LYS A 263 -18.59 17.43 23.68
C LYS A 263 -18.18 16.03 23.20
N CYS A 264 -18.96 14.99 23.51
CA CYS A 264 -18.71 13.62 23.03
C CYS A 264 -18.83 13.53 21.50
N TYR A 265 -19.77 14.26 20.90
CA TYR A 265 -19.94 14.33 19.46
C TYR A 265 -18.72 14.98 18.78
N MET A 266 -18.21 16.10 19.31
CA MET A 266 -17.00 16.75 18.81
C MET A 266 -15.76 15.85 18.91
N MET A 267 -15.70 14.99 19.94
CA MET A 267 -14.61 14.02 20.11
C MET A 267 -14.63 12.93 19.04
N PHE A 268 -15.81 12.42 18.66
CA PHE A 268 -15.98 11.36 17.66
C PHE A 268 -16.44 11.86 16.29
N ARG A 269 -16.39 13.19 16.07
CA ARG A 269 -16.85 13.86 14.84
C ARG A 269 -16.16 13.31 13.59
N ASP A 270 -14.94 12.84 13.73
CA ASP A 270 -14.17 12.21 12.65
C ASP A 270 -14.75 10.85 12.23
N ILE A 271 -15.47 10.15 13.11
CA ILE A 271 -16.04 8.80 12.90
C ILE A 271 -17.55 8.87 12.65
N THR A 272 -18.28 9.68 13.42
CA THR A 272 -19.76 9.64 13.46
C THR A 272 -20.44 10.32 12.28
N ASP A 273 -19.75 11.25 11.61
CA ASP A 273 -20.44 12.18 10.71
C ASP A 273 -20.57 11.69 9.28
N TYR A 274 -19.91 10.60 8.89
CA TYR A 274 -19.66 10.31 7.49
C TYR A 274 -19.98 8.88 7.04
N LEU A 275 -20.49 8.76 5.80
CA LEU A 275 -20.88 7.50 5.14
C LEU A 275 -19.69 6.63 4.69
N GLU A 276 -18.48 7.18 4.69
CA GLU A 276 -17.33 6.49 4.07
C GLU A 276 -16.81 5.31 4.90
N LEU A 277 -16.88 5.35 6.24
CA LEU A 277 -16.44 4.22 7.06
C LEU A 277 -17.39 3.00 6.91
N PRO A 278 -18.73 3.18 6.90
CA PRO A 278 -19.65 2.13 6.47
C PRO A 278 -19.38 1.62 5.05
N LEU A 279 -19.03 2.49 4.09
CA LEU A 279 -18.64 2.08 2.75
C LEU A 279 -17.41 1.16 2.78
N ALA A 280 -16.36 1.54 3.51
CA ALA A 280 -15.17 0.70 3.67
C ALA A 280 -15.50 -0.66 4.31
N ALA A 281 -16.30 -0.66 5.39
CA ALA A 281 -16.74 -1.88 6.04
C ALA A 281 -17.55 -2.77 5.07
N CYS A 282 -18.46 -2.19 4.30
CA CYS A 282 -19.24 -2.90 3.29
C CYS A 282 -18.32 -3.54 2.23
N CYS A 283 -17.37 -2.79 1.67
CA CYS A 283 -16.42 -3.32 0.69
C CYS A 283 -15.56 -4.46 1.28
N LEU A 284 -15.11 -4.34 2.54
CA LEU A 284 -14.35 -5.41 3.21
C LEU A 284 -15.21 -6.65 3.45
N VAL A 285 -16.48 -6.49 3.87
CA VAL A 285 -17.42 -7.60 4.06
C VAL A 285 -17.69 -8.29 2.72
N VAL A 286 -17.97 -7.54 1.65
CA VAL A 286 -18.16 -8.10 0.30
C VAL A 286 -16.91 -8.87 -0.14
N HIS A 287 -15.73 -8.32 0.06
CA HIS A 287 -14.47 -9.01 -0.25
C HIS A 287 -14.35 -10.33 0.53
N LEU A 288 -14.58 -10.31 1.85
CA LEU A 288 -14.49 -11.51 2.69
C LEU A 288 -15.53 -12.56 2.31
N CYS A 289 -16.79 -12.15 2.09
CA CYS A 289 -17.86 -13.04 1.65
C CYS A 289 -17.51 -13.71 0.32
N LEU A 290 -17.01 -12.95 -0.67
CA LEU A 290 -16.61 -13.52 -1.95
C LEU A 290 -15.39 -14.43 -1.82
N THR A 291 -14.39 -14.06 -1.02
CA THR A 291 -13.19 -14.89 -0.82
C THR A 291 -13.51 -16.22 -0.14
N PHE A 292 -14.40 -16.22 0.86
CA PHE A 292 -14.64 -17.40 1.71
C PHE A 292 -15.92 -18.18 1.40
N LEU A 293 -16.93 -17.59 0.76
CA LEU A 293 -18.23 -18.23 0.54
C LEU A 293 -18.51 -18.57 -0.93
N LEU A 294 -17.73 -18.05 -1.88
CA LEU A 294 -17.92 -18.35 -3.30
C LEU A 294 -17.39 -19.76 -3.62
N PRO A 295 -18.24 -20.70 -4.06
CA PRO A 295 -17.78 -22.01 -4.49
C PRO A 295 -17.07 -21.91 -5.84
N VAL A 296 -15.79 -22.26 -5.89
CA VAL A 296 -15.00 -22.32 -7.12
C VAL A 296 -14.92 -23.78 -7.58
N PRO A 297 -15.26 -24.10 -8.84
CA PRO A 297 -15.20 -25.46 -9.35
C PRO A 297 -13.80 -26.07 -9.20
N GLY A 298 -13.71 -27.24 -8.56
CA GLY A 298 -12.45 -27.97 -8.38
C GLY A 298 -11.53 -27.44 -7.27
N CYS A 299 -11.96 -26.46 -6.47
CA CYS A 299 -11.15 -25.87 -5.41
C CYS A 299 -11.86 -25.94 -4.05
N PRO A 300 -11.12 -26.09 -2.94
CA PRO A 300 -11.70 -26.03 -1.61
C PRO A 300 -12.25 -24.64 -1.33
N LEU A 301 -13.34 -24.58 -0.56
CA LEU A 301 -13.99 -23.33 -0.19
C LEU A 301 -13.03 -22.45 0.63
N GLY A 302 -12.89 -21.17 0.26
CA GLY A 302 -11.99 -20.24 0.94
C GLY A 302 -10.51 -20.37 0.59
N TYR A 303 -10.18 -21.07 -0.51
CA TYR A 303 -8.80 -21.21 -0.97
C TYR A 303 -8.17 -19.85 -1.34
N GLN A 304 -6.99 -19.56 -0.78
CA GLN A 304 -6.23 -18.33 -0.98
C GLN A 304 -4.79 -18.61 -1.46
N GLY A 305 -4.52 -19.83 -1.93
CA GLY A 305 -3.19 -20.27 -2.34
C GLY A 305 -2.84 -19.95 -3.79
N PRO A 306 -1.56 -20.13 -4.16
CA PRO A 306 -1.08 -19.88 -5.51
C PRO A 306 -1.64 -20.90 -6.50
N GLY A 307 -2.03 -22.11 -6.05
CA GLY A 307 -2.46 -23.18 -6.96
C GLY A 307 -1.29 -23.69 -7.81
N GLY A 308 -1.60 -24.54 -8.78
CA GLY A 308 -0.61 -25.14 -9.68
C GLY A 308 -0.30 -26.62 -9.37
N PRO A 309 0.40 -27.30 -10.28
CA PRO A 309 0.66 -28.74 -10.22
C PRO A 309 1.53 -29.16 -9.03
N LEU A 310 2.29 -28.22 -8.47
CA LEU A 310 3.16 -28.45 -7.33
C LEU A 310 2.45 -28.22 -5.98
N VAL A 311 1.14 -27.91 -6.00
CA VAL A 311 0.35 -27.57 -4.81
C VAL A 311 -0.74 -28.61 -4.57
N GLY A 312 -0.77 -29.18 -3.36
CA GLY A 312 -1.62 -30.30 -2.97
C GLY A 312 -0.90 -31.66 -3.07
N GLU A 313 -1.47 -32.71 -2.47
CA GLU A 313 -0.82 -34.03 -2.40
C GLU A 313 -0.66 -34.70 -3.77
N ASN A 314 -1.58 -34.42 -4.73
CA ASN A 314 -1.58 -34.99 -6.08
C ASN A 314 -1.82 -33.95 -7.20
N GLY A 315 -1.51 -32.67 -6.98
CA GLY A 315 -1.78 -31.61 -7.96
C GLY A 315 -3.27 -31.31 -8.18
N GLU A 316 -4.13 -31.65 -7.22
CA GLU A 316 -5.57 -31.40 -7.27
C GLU A 316 -5.92 -29.91 -7.38
N LEU A 317 -5.00 -29.03 -6.96
CA LEU A 317 -5.16 -27.57 -6.95
C LEU A 317 -4.55 -26.87 -8.18
N THR A 318 -4.29 -27.62 -9.25
CA THR A 318 -3.74 -27.11 -10.52
C THR A 318 -4.50 -25.91 -11.07
N ASN A 319 -5.83 -25.97 -11.05
CA ASN A 319 -6.70 -24.94 -11.63
C ASN A 319 -7.17 -23.88 -10.62
N CYS A 320 -6.59 -23.86 -9.41
CA CYS A 320 -7.06 -23.04 -8.30
C CYS A 320 -6.29 -21.73 -8.11
N THR A 321 -5.52 -21.27 -9.09
CA THR A 321 -4.70 -20.06 -8.98
C THR A 321 -5.51 -18.85 -8.53
N GLY A 322 -5.16 -18.31 -7.35
CA GLY A 322 -5.81 -17.15 -6.74
C GLY A 322 -7.23 -17.41 -6.21
N GLY A 323 -7.68 -18.66 -6.16
CA GLY A 323 -8.99 -19.07 -5.64
C GLY A 323 -10.14 -18.27 -6.24
N ALA A 324 -11.01 -17.75 -5.37
CA ALA A 324 -12.17 -16.92 -5.76
C ALA A 324 -11.77 -15.65 -6.53
N SER A 325 -10.65 -15.00 -6.16
CA SER A 325 -10.19 -13.78 -6.85
C SER A 325 -9.87 -14.08 -8.30
N GLY A 326 -9.00 -15.07 -8.54
CA GLY A 326 -8.60 -15.44 -9.89
C GLY A 326 -9.79 -15.93 -10.72
N TYR A 327 -10.72 -16.67 -10.10
CA TYR A 327 -11.92 -17.15 -10.78
C TYR A 327 -12.82 -16.00 -11.28
N ILE A 328 -13.05 -14.99 -10.42
CA ILE A 328 -13.80 -13.78 -10.79
C ILE A 328 -13.09 -13.05 -11.94
N ASP A 329 -11.78 -12.83 -11.83
CA ASP A 329 -11.02 -12.08 -12.83
C ASP A 329 -11.08 -12.76 -14.21
N ARG A 330 -10.94 -14.08 -14.26
CA ARG A 330 -11.07 -14.87 -15.52
C ARG A 330 -12.47 -14.82 -16.10
N THR A 331 -13.50 -14.85 -15.25
CA THR A 331 -14.90 -14.82 -15.69
C THR A 331 -15.27 -13.46 -16.29
N PHE A 332 -14.76 -12.37 -15.71
CA PHE A 332 -15.09 -11.01 -16.14
C PHE A 332 -14.21 -10.49 -17.28
N PHE A 333 -12.89 -10.68 -17.20
CA PHE A 333 -11.96 -10.11 -18.17
C PHE A 333 -11.54 -11.07 -19.26
N THR A 334 -11.81 -12.38 -19.12
CA THR A 334 -11.23 -13.47 -19.94
C THR A 334 -9.71 -13.59 -19.81
N GLU A 335 -9.15 -14.77 -20.10
CA GLU A 335 -7.72 -15.03 -19.88
C GLU A 335 -6.79 -14.22 -20.80
N ALA A 336 -7.29 -13.75 -21.94
CA ALA A 336 -6.52 -12.93 -22.89
C ALA A 336 -6.18 -11.55 -22.33
N HIS A 337 -6.99 -11.02 -21.41
CA HIS A 337 -6.85 -9.66 -20.88
C HIS A 337 -6.31 -9.60 -19.45
N LEU A 338 -5.80 -10.72 -18.92
CA LEU A 338 -5.11 -10.78 -17.63
C LEU A 338 -3.60 -10.73 -17.82
N ILE A 339 -2.86 -10.44 -16.74
CA ILE A 339 -1.40 -10.52 -16.75
C ILE A 339 -0.90 -11.88 -17.26
N LEU A 340 0.08 -11.85 -18.17
CA LEU A 340 0.63 -13.05 -18.80
C LEU A 340 1.55 -13.84 -17.88
N VAL A 341 2.36 -13.14 -17.07
CA VAL A 341 3.38 -13.75 -16.20
C VAL A 341 3.22 -13.20 -14.79
N ASN A 342 3.00 -14.08 -13.84
CA ASN A 342 2.93 -13.77 -12.42
C ASN A 342 4.24 -14.13 -11.71
N THR A 343 4.52 -13.39 -10.63
CA THR A 343 5.68 -13.65 -9.75
C THR A 343 5.71 -15.05 -9.13
N CYS A 344 4.57 -15.74 -9.09
CA CYS A 344 4.42 -17.10 -8.57
C CYS A 344 4.68 -18.19 -9.62
N ASP A 345 4.64 -17.87 -10.92
CA ASP A 345 4.74 -18.85 -12.01
C ASP A 345 6.06 -19.61 -11.98
N ASP A 346 7.16 -18.92 -11.67
CA ASP A 346 8.51 -19.50 -11.58
C ASP A 346 8.60 -20.66 -10.57
N VAL A 347 7.83 -20.56 -9.47
CA VAL A 347 7.93 -21.48 -8.33
C VAL A 347 6.83 -22.54 -8.39
N TYR A 348 5.58 -22.10 -8.59
CA TYR A 348 4.42 -22.98 -8.49
C TYR A 348 3.97 -23.55 -9.83
N ARG A 349 4.55 -23.08 -10.96
CA ARG A 349 4.18 -23.45 -12.33
C ARG A 349 2.68 -23.37 -12.57
N THR A 350 2.10 -22.27 -12.11
CA THR A 350 0.67 -21.97 -12.21
C THR A 350 0.23 -21.97 -13.66
N ILE A 351 -0.83 -22.72 -13.95
CA ILE A 351 -1.34 -22.93 -15.32
C ILE A 351 -2.37 -21.87 -15.66
N VAL A 352 -3.21 -21.55 -14.67
CA VAL A 352 -4.35 -20.66 -14.82
C VAL A 352 -3.95 -19.23 -14.43
N ARG A 353 -4.34 -18.25 -15.25
CA ARG A 353 -4.00 -16.83 -15.05
C ARG A 353 -4.83 -16.21 -13.92
N SER A 354 -4.20 -15.32 -13.16
CA SER A 354 -4.85 -14.46 -12.15
C SER A 354 -4.18 -13.10 -12.14
N ASP A 355 -4.91 -12.03 -11.84
CA ASP A 355 -4.37 -10.68 -11.87
C ASP A 355 -4.41 -10.01 -10.49
N PRO A 356 -3.29 -9.49 -9.96
CA PRO A 356 -3.28 -8.87 -8.64
C PRO A 356 -4.03 -7.53 -8.61
N GLU A 357 -4.21 -6.90 -9.78
CA GLU A 357 -4.98 -5.67 -9.97
C GLU A 357 -6.46 -5.93 -10.30
N GLY A 358 -6.94 -7.17 -10.15
CA GLY A 358 -8.31 -7.62 -10.42
C GLY A 358 -9.45 -6.98 -9.60
N ILE A 359 -10.67 -7.48 -9.80
CA ILE A 359 -11.91 -6.89 -9.26
C ILE A 359 -11.94 -6.96 -7.74
N LEU A 360 -11.60 -8.12 -7.18
CA LEU A 360 -11.76 -8.38 -5.75
C LEU A 360 -10.83 -7.51 -4.89
N GLY A 361 -9.62 -7.25 -5.36
CA GLY A 361 -8.67 -6.32 -4.71
C GLY A 361 -9.05 -4.84 -4.87
N THR A 362 -9.97 -4.49 -5.77
CA THR A 362 -10.50 -3.13 -5.89
C THR A 362 -11.37 -2.77 -4.69
N PHE A 363 -12.13 -3.73 -4.13
CA PHE A 363 -12.91 -3.50 -2.91
C PHE A 363 -12.03 -3.16 -1.70
N THR A 364 -10.92 -3.87 -1.52
CA THR A 364 -9.99 -3.57 -0.43
C THR A 364 -9.19 -2.29 -0.69
N SER A 365 -8.96 -1.93 -1.96
CA SER A 365 -8.41 -0.62 -2.34
C SER A 365 -9.35 0.54 -1.99
N ILE A 366 -10.66 0.38 -2.17
CA ILE A 366 -11.67 1.37 -1.73
C ILE A 366 -11.59 1.57 -0.22
N ALA A 367 -11.53 0.48 0.56
CA ALA A 367 -11.38 0.56 2.01
C ALA A 367 -10.08 1.28 2.43
N LEU A 368 -8.96 0.98 1.78
CA LEU A 368 -7.67 1.65 2.03
C LEU A 368 -7.71 3.14 1.70
N CYS A 369 -8.35 3.51 0.59
CA CYS A 369 -8.54 4.90 0.20
C CYS A 369 -9.41 5.66 1.22
N VAL A 370 -10.44 5.01 1.77
CA VAL A 370 -11.23 5.57 2.87
C VAL A 370 -10.38 5.79 4.14
N PHE A 371 -9.50 4.84 4.51
CA PHE A 371 -8.57 5.05 5.62
C PHE A 371 -7.65 6.25 5.38
N GLY A 372 -7.18 6.41 4.14
CA GLY A 372 -6.48 7.61 3.70
C GLY A 372 -7.30 8.88 3.87
N LEU A 373 -8.56 8.86 3.44
CA LEU A 373 -9.49 9.97 3.59
C LEU A 373 -9.70 10.33 5.07
N GLN A 374 -9.72 9.34 5.96
CA GLN A 374 -9.75 9.55 7.41
C GLN A 374 -8.49 10.27 7.92
N SER A 375 -7.31 9.92 7.42
CA SER A 375 -6.07 10.65 7.73
C SER A 375 -6.15 12.13 7.34
N GLY A 376 -6.65 12.43 6.14
CA GLY A 376 -6.86 13.81 5.68
C GLY A 376 -7.82 14.60 6.57
N LYS A 377 -8.90 13.94 7.03
CA LYS A 377 -9.85 14.51 8.00
C LYS A 377 -9.17 14.84 9.32
N ILE A 378 -8.37 13.93 9.86
CA ILE A 378 -7.68 14.13 11.14
C ILE A 378 -6.74 15.35 11.04
N LEU A 379 -5.98 15.46 9.95
CA LEU A 379 -5.07 16.59 9.72
C LEU A 379 -5.80 17.94 9.59
N HIS A 380 -7.01 17.94 9.05
CA HIS A 380 -7.81 19.15 8.85
C HIS A 380 -8.65 19.55 10.08
N LEU A 381 -9.33 18.59 10.72
CA LEU A 381 -10.33 18.84 11.78
C LEU A 381 -9.71 19.14 13.15
N PHE A 382 -8.58 18.51 13.47
CA PHE A 382 -7.92 18.73 14.76
C PHE A 382 -6.94 19.89 14.63
N THR A 383 -7.09 20.90 15.49
CA THR A 383 -6.23 22.10 15.49
C THR A 383 -4.93 21.86 16.24
N THR A 384 -4.94 21.01 17.26
CA THR A 384 -3.77 20.72 18.09
C THR A 384 -2.90 19.64 17.46
N VAL A 385 -1.59 19.85 17.46
CA VAL A 385 -0.61 18.85 16.99
C VAL A 385 -0.76 17.54 17.75
N ARG A 386 -0.87 17.60 19.08
CA ARG A 386 -1.08 16.42 19.92
C ARG A 386 -2.35 15.66 19.54
N GLY A 387 -3.46 16.35 19.28
CA GLY A 387 -4.71 15.73 18.85
C GLY A 387 -4.57 14.98 17.52
N ARG A 388 -3.91 15.60 16.53
CA ARG A 388 -3.61 14.95 15.24
C ARG A 388 -2.78 13.68 15.44
N LEU A 389 -1.69 13.76 16.19
CA LEU A 389 -0.77 12.64 16.38
C LEU A 389 -1.42 11.48 17.13
N VAL A 390 -2.10 11.75 18.24
CA VAL A 390 -2.79 10.71 19.01
C VAL A 390 -3.79 9.98 18.11
N ARG A 391 -4.58 10.70 17.31
CA ARG A 391 -5.57 10.09 16.42
C ARG A 391 -4.93 9.28 15.28
N LEU A 392 -3.92 9.82 14.60
CA LEU A 392 -3.21 9.08 13.55
C LEU A 392 -2.57 7.81 14.12
N LEU A 393 -1.96 7.87 15.31
CA LEU A 393 -1.34 6.71 15.94
C LEU A 393 -2.37 5.69 16.44
N LEU A 394 -3.49 6.13 17.00
CA LEU A 394 -4.57 5.22 17.40
C LEU A 394 -5.13 4.44 16.20
N TRP A 395 -5.39 5.12 15.08
CA TRP A 395 -5.82 4.46 13.84
C TRP A 395 -4.74 3.52 13.29
N GLY A 396 -3.47 3.96 13.28
CA GLY A 396 -2.34 3.15 12.85
C GLY A 396 -2.19 1.87 13.67
N LEU A 397 -2.18 1.98 15.00
CA LEU A 397 -2.05 0.85 15.92
C LEU A 397 -3.26 -0.08 15.86
N ALA A 398 -4.48 0.46 15.72
CA ALA A 398 -5.69 -0.36 15.60
C ALA A 398 -5.66 -1.24 14.34
N LEU A 399 -5.26 -0.68 13.18
CA LEU A 399 -5.17 -1.43 11.93
C LEU A 399 -4.02 -2.45 11.94
N ILE A 400 -2.86 -2.09 12.50
CA ILE A 400 -1.74 -3.04 12.66
C ILE A 400 -2.13 -4.19 13.59
N SER A 401 -2.81 -3.89 14.70
CA SER A 401 -3.28 -4.91 15.63
C SER A 401 -4.33 -5.83 14.98
N CYS A 402 -5.25 -5.26 14.20
CA CYS A 402 -6.21 -6.02 13.41
C CYS A 402 -5.50 -6.98 12.44
N SER A 403 -4.49 -6.49 11.72
CA SER A 403 -3.68 -7.32 10.84
C SER A 403 -2.97 -8.46 11.59
N ALA A 404 -2.33 -8.14 12.72
CA ALA A 404 -1.63 -9.10 13.57
C ALA A 404 -2.56 -10.22 14.07
N VAL A 405 -3.80 -9.88 14.45
CA VAL A 405 -4.82 -10.86 14.84
C VAL A 405 -5.23 -11.74 13.66
N LEU A 406 -5.54 -11.14 12.50
CA LEU A 406 -5.95 -11.86 11.30
C LEU A 406 -4.87 -12.83 10.79
N CYS A 407 -3.60 -12.44 10.89
CA CYS A 407 -2.47 -13.25 10.46
C CYS A 407 -1.93 -14.18 11.56
N LYS A 408 -2.49 -14.14 12.78
CA LYS A 408 -1.96 -14.83 13.98
C LYS A 408 -0.47 -14.55 14.22
N CYS A 409 -0.01 -13.34 13.89
CA CYS A 409 1.39 -12.95 13.89
C CYS A 409 2.32 -13.86 13.05
N SER A 410 1.77 -14.62 12.10
CA SER A 410 2.49 -15.43 11.10
C SER A 410 2.22 -14.86 9.70
N MET A 411 3.17 -14.99 8.78
CA MET A 411 2.96 -14.49 7.42
C MET A 411 2.04 -15.40 6.59
N ALA A 412 2.01 -16.72 6.86
CA ALA A 412 1.31 -17.71 6.05
C ALA A 412 0.22 -18.51 6.80
N ASP A 413 0.36 -18.75 8.10
CA ASP A 413 -0.52 -19.68 8.85
C ASP A 413 -1.72 -18.97 9.55
N GLY A 414 -1.97 -17.72 9.16
CA GLY A 414 -3.09 -16.92 9.66
C GLY A 414 -4.44 -17.37 9.11
N TRP A 415 -5.54 -16.89 9.70
CA TRP A 415 -6.88 -17.04 9.09
C TRP A 415 -6.95 -16.32 7.75
N ILE A 416 -6.32 -15.13 7.68
CA ILE A 416 -6.12 -14.37 6.46
C ILE A 416 -4.62 -14.04 6.37
N PRO A 417 -3.82 -14.83 5.66
CA PRO A 417 -2.39 -14.60 5.53
C PRO A 417 -2.09 -13.29 4.80
N LEU A 418 -0.91 -12.73 5.05
CA LEU A 418 -0.46 -11.52 4.35
C LEU A 418 -0.18 -11.89 2.90
N ASN A 419 -1.04 -11.42 2.00
CA ASN A 419 -0.93 -11.69 0.57
C ASN A 419 -1.16 -10.42 -0.23
N LYS A 420 -0.09 -10.00 -0.95
CA LYS A 420 -0.11 -8.84 -1.84
C LYS A 420 -0.89 -9.09 -3.12
N ASN A 421 -0.82 -10.30 -3.68
CA ASN A 421 -1.42 -10.63 -4.97
C ASN A 421 -2.95 -10.65 -4.83
N LEU A 422 -3.45 -11.13 -3.69
CA LEU A 422 -4.89 -11.13 -3.39
C LEU A 422 -5.40 -9.82 -2.80
N TRP A 423 -4.52 -8.85 -2.52
CA TRP A 423 -4.88 -7.62 -1.78
C TRP A 423 -5.70 -7.92 -0.52
N SER A 424 -5.24 -8.93 0.22
CA SER A 424 -5.92 -9.49 1.39
C SER A 424 -6.23 -8.44 2.46
N VAL A 425 -7.27 -8.68 3.25
CA VAL A 425 -7.69 -7.74 4.31
C VAL A 425 -6.58 -7.52 5.35
N SER A 426 -5.84 -8.57 5.72
CA SER A 426 -4.70 -8.45 6.65
C SER A 426 -3.55 -7.62 6.05
N PHE A 427 -3.27 -7.77 4.75
CA PHE A 427 -2.27 -6.97 4.03
C PHE A 427 -2.67 -5.49 4.04
N ILE A 428 -3.90 -5.17 3.68
CA ILE A 428 -4.38 -3.78 3.60
C ILE A 428 -4.48 -3.12 4.97
N ALA A 429 -4.86 -3.87 6.01
CA ALA A 429 -4.83 -3.39 7.38
C ALA A 429 -3.39 -3.07 7.83
N LEU A 430 -2.41 -3.92 7.51
CA LEU A 430 -1.00 -3.68 7.83
C LEU A 430 -0.49 -2.43 7.12
N THR A 431 -0.64 -2.37 5.78
CA THR A 431 -0.11 -1.27 4.97
C THR A 431 -0.81 0.05 5.26
N GLY A 432 -2.11 0.03 5.54
CA GLY A 432 -2.86 1.21 5.96
C GLY A 432 -2.45 1.70 7.35
N GLY A 433 -2.26 0.77 8.28
CA GLY A 433 -1.80 1.09 9.63
C GLY A 433 -0.39 1.71 9.66
N THR A 434 0.54 1.17 8.87
CA THR A 434 1.88 1.78 8.71
C THR A 434 1.81 3.13 8.00
N ALA A 435 0.91 3.31 7.02
CA ALA A 435 0.71 4.59 6.34
C ALA A 435 0.29 5.71 7.30
N PHE A 436 -0.58 5.42 8.28
CA PHE A 436 -0.94 6.37 9.34
C PHE A 436 0.27 6.79 10.18
N ILE A 437 1.14 5.84 10.54
CA ILE A 437 2.35 6.11 11.32
C ILE A 437 3.33 6.97 10.52
N VAL A 438 3.58 6.62 9.25
CA VAL A 438 4.46 7.39 8.36
C VAL A 438 3.91 8.80 8.13
N GLN A 439 2.59 8.94 7.94
CA GLN A 439 1.96 10.25 7.80
C GLN A 439 2.09 11.08 9.09
N ALA A 440 1.97 10.48 10.27
CA ALA A 440 2.19 11.16 11.54
C ALA A 440 3.65 11.63 11.68
N LEU A 441 4.60 10.77 11.35
CA LEU A 441 6.03 11.09 11.34
C LEU A 441 6.34 12.27 10.41
N PHE A 442 5.92 12.21 9.15
CA PHE A 442 6.18 13.29 8.19
C PHE A 442 5.48 14.58 8.57
N HIS A 443 4.29 14.51 9.18
CA HIS A 443 3.64 15.69 9.72
C HIS A 443 4.50 16.36 10.81
N VAL A 444 5.05 15.59 11.75
CA VAL A 444 5.95 16.14 12.79
C VAL A 444 7.23 16.70 12.19
N LEU A 445 7.95 15.90 11.39
CA LEU A 445 9.28 16.26 10.89
C LEU A 445 9.26 17.49 9.96
N ILE A 446 8.19 17.64 9.17
CA ILE A 446 8.15 18.62 8.08
C ILE A 446 7.27 19.82 8.44
N ASP A 447 6.05 19.58 8.93
CA ASP A 447 5.08 20.66 9.15
C ASP A 447 5.14 21.23 10.58
N VAL A 448 5.69 20.50 11.57
CA VAL A 448 5.73 20.95 12.97
C VAL A 448 7.13 21.38 13.41
N THR A 449 8.14 20.50 13.26
CA THR A 449 9.51 20.78 13.72
C THR A 449 10.33 21.52 12.67
N HIS A 450 9.90 21.45 11.39
CA HIS A 450 10.67 21.95 10.25
C HIS A 450 12.12 21.42 10.21
N PHE A 451 12.37 20.26 10.80
CA PHE A 451 13.69 19.62 10.80
C PHE A 451 14.14 19.30 9.37
N TRP A 452 13.17 18.95 8.51
CA TRP A 452 13.41 18.70 7.10
C TRP A 452 12.30 19.33 6.25
N ASN A 453 12.68 20.00 5.17
CA ASN A 453 11.73 20.65 4.26
C ASN A 453 10.99 19.68 3.32
N GLY A 454 11.29 18.37 3.39
CA GLY A 454 10.69 17.33 2.56
C GLY A 454 11.36 17.13 1.19
N ALA A 455 12.43 17.87 0.88
CA ALA A 455 13.17 17.80 -0.38
C ALA A 455 14.19 16.64 -0.36
N PRO A 456 14.40 15.92 -1.47
CA PRO A 456 13.85 16.15 -2.81
C PRO A 456 12.48 15.49 -3.05
N LEU A 457 11.98 14.68 -2.11
CA LEU A 457 10.80 13.84 -2.32
C LEU A 457 9.53 14.63 -2.64
N PHE A 458 9.31 15.79 -2.02
CA PHE A 458 8.10 16.56 -2.32
C PHE A 458 8.02 17.03 -3.78
N TYR A 459 9.16 17.24 -4.46
CA TYR A 459 9.18 17.56 -5.89
C TYR A 459 8.56 16.41 -6.70
N ALA A 460 8.95 15.18 -6.36
CA ALA A 460 8.41 13.98 -6.98
C ALA A 460 6.92 13.78 -6.66
N GLY A 461 6.52 14.01 -5.41
CA GLY A 461 5.12 13.88 -4.99
C GLY A 461 4.17 14.88 -5.66
N MET A 462 4.65 16.08 -5.99
CA MET A 462 3.85 17.07 -6.72
C MET A 462 3.55 16.66 -8.18
N ASN A 463 4.36 15.76 -8.75
CA ASN A 463 4.29 15.30 -10.15
C ASN A 463 4.23 13.77 -10.27
N SER A 464 3.66 13.09 -9.27
CA SER A 464 3.77 11.63 -9.14
C SER A 464 3.22 10.84 -10.33
N ILE A 465 2.10 11.27 -10.92
CA ILE A 465 1.48 10.58 -12.07
C ILE A 465 2.39 10.70 -13.30
N LEU A 466 2.94 11.89 -13.53
CA LEU A 466 3.83 12.11 -14.67
C LEU A 466 5.10 11.29 -14.52
N LEU A 467 5.68 11.23 -13.31
CA LEU A 467 6.87 10.41 -13.05
C LEU A 467 6.59 8.92 -13.24
N TYR A 468 5.43 8.44 -12.79
CA TYR A 468 5.05 7.04 -12.98
C TYR A 468 4.90 6.67 -14.46
N ILE A 469 4.09 7.45 -15.19
CA ILE A 469 3.87 7.20 -16.62
C ILE A 469 5.18 7.37 -17.40
N GLY A 470 5.96 8.39 -17.05
CA GLY A 470 7.25 8.65 -17.65
C GLY A 470 8.23 7.50 -17.43
N SER A 471 8.32 6.94 -16.22
CA SER A 471 9.23 5.83 -15.92
C SER A 471 8.83 4.58 -16.70
N GLU A 472 7.54 4.22 -16.72
CA GLU A 472 7.06 3.05 -17.46
C GLU A 472 7.34 3.15 -18.97
N ILE A 473 7.00 4.28 -19.60
CA ILE A 473 7.19 4.46 -21.05
C ILE A 473 8.67 4.54 -21.42
N MET A 474 9.48 5.20 -20.60
CA MET A 474 10.87 5.51 -20.93
C MET A 474 11.89 4.50 -20.39
N THR A 475 11.43 3.45 -19.70
CA THR A 475 12.29 2.35 -19.21
C THR A 475 13.24 1.82 -20.29
N PRO A 476 12.83 1.60 -21.56
CA PRO A 476 13.73 1.10 -22.60
C PRO A 476 14.47 2.18 -23.44
N TYR A 477 14.08 3.46 -23.36
CA TYR A 477 14.54 4.50 -24.30
C TYR A 477 15.49 5.55 -23.72
N LEU A 478 15.45 5.79 -22.41
CA LEU A 478 16.41 6.71 -21.80
C LEU A 478 17.79 6.04 -21.74
N PRO A 479 18.90 6.79 -21.91
CA PRO A 479 20.26 6.26 -21.76
C PRO A 479 20.62 5.92 -20.29
N PHE A 480 19.63 5.54 -19.48
CA PHE A 480 19.67 5.49 -18.03
C PHE A 480 19.17 4.18 -17.43
N SER A 481 18.74 3.24 -18.28
CA SER A 481 18.87 1.83 -17.98
C SER A 481 19.78 1.19 -19.02
N TRP A 482 20.76 0.40 -18.60
CA TRP A 482 21.51 -0.49 -19.49
C TRP A 482 21.16 -1.93 -19.11
N GLN A 483 21.26 -2.84 -20.08
CA GLN A 483 21.24 -4.26 -19.78
C GLN A 483 22.50 -4.57 -18.97
N PRO A 484 22.37 -5.12 -17.75
CA PRO A 484 23.53 -5.43 -16.91
C PRO A 484 24.53 -6.32 -17.65
N PHE A 485 25.80 -5.95 -17.65
CA PHE A 485 26.87 -6.68 -18.34
C PHE A 485 27.28 -7.94 -17.58
N VAL A 486 27.24 -7.90 -16.25
CA VAL A 486 27.80 -8.98 -15.39
C VAL A 486 26.72 -9.64 -14.52
N TYR A 487 25.47 -9.15 -14.57
CA TYR A 487 24.35 -9.64 -13.73
C TYR A 487 24.68 -9.70 -12.23
N ASN A 488 25.55 -8.81 -11.76
CA ASN A 488 25.96 -8.71 -10.36
C ASN A 488 25.07 -7.72 -9.61
N HIS A 489 24.80 -8.00 -8.33
CA HIS A 489 23.99 -7.13 -7.45
C HIS A 489 24.41 -5.65 -7.49
N THR A 490 25.73 -5.38 -7.47
CA THR A 490 26.27 -4.02 -7.51
C THR A 490 25.83 -3.25 -8.75
N GLU A 491 25.78 -3.89 -9.90
CA GLU A 491 25.40 -3.26 -11.16
C GLU A 491 23.93 -2.83 -11.16
N TYR A 492 23.04 -3.72 -10.69
CA TYR A 492 21.62 -3.39 -10.52
C TYR A 492 21.38 -2.26 -9.51
N ILE A 493 22.19 -2.14 -8.47
CA ILE A 493 22.09 -1.04 -7.50
C ILE A 493 22.49 0.28 -8.14
N ILE A 494 23.60 0.29 -8.88
CA ILE A 494 24.07 1.48 -9.59
C ILE A 494 23.00 1.91 -10.59
N LEU A 495 22.44 0.95 -11.34
CA LEU A 495 21.34 1.17 -12.28
C LEU A 495 20.11 1.80 -11.59
N ALA A 496 19.67 1.22 -10.47
CA ALA A 496 18.53 1.71 -9.70
C ALA A 496 18.80 3.13 -9.16
N ALA A 497 19.94 3.32 -8.49
CA ALA A 497 20.33 4.61 -7.90
C ALA A 497 20.44 5.71 -8.97
N TRP A 498 21.00 5.37 -10.13
CA TRP A 498 21.13 6.25 -11.28
C TRP A 498 19.77 6.66 -11.83
N SER A 499 18.90 5.69 -12.13
CA SER A 499 17.53 5.95 -12.59
C SER A 499 16.74 6.80 -11.58
N GLY A 500 16.79 6.44 -10.30
CA GLY A 500 16.13 7.20 -9.23
C GLY A 500 16.64 8.63 -9.11
N PHE A 501 17.96 8.84 -9.17
CA PHE A 501 18.57 10.17 -9.16
C PHE A 501 18.07 11.03 -10.31
N LEU A 502 18.03 10.49 -11.53
CA LEU A 502 17.62 11.23 -12.71
C LEU A 502 16.15 11.59 -12.70
N TRP A 503 15.28 10.67 -12.27
CA TRP A 503 13.86 10.98 -12.09
C TRP A 503 13.63 12.05 -11.02
N LEU A 504 14.45 12.11 -9.97
CA LEU A 504 14.44 13.20 -9.00
C LEU A 504 14.92 14.53 -9.60
N VAL A 505 15.93 14.51 -10.48
CA VAL A 505 16.37 15.71 -11.23
C VAL A 505 15.26 16.19 -12.17
N ILE A 506 14.60 15.28 -12.90
CA ILE A 506 13.46 15.61 -13.76
C ILE A 506 12.32 16.21 -12.93
N ALA A 507 11.99 15.60 -11.78
CA ALA A 507 10.99 16.12 -10.86
C ALA A 507 11.34 17.54 -10.38
N TYR A 508 12.62 17.79 -10.06
CA TYR A 508 13.12 19.09 -9.68
C TYR A 508 13.02 20.11 -10.83
N ILE A 509 13.36 19.73 -12.07
CA ILE A 509 13.23 20.59 -13.26
C ILE A 509 11.77 20.99 -13.48
N PHE A 510 10.84 20.03 -13.44
CA PHE A 510 9.41 20.32 -13.59
C PHE A 510 8.88 21.20 -12.46
N TYR A 511 9.33 20.96 -11.23
CA TYR A 511 9.02 21.84 -10.11
C TYR A 511 9.51 23.27 -10.34
N ARG A 512 10.77 23.47 -10.74
CA ARG A 512 11.35 24.79 -11.03
C ARG A 512 10.65 25.50 -12.20
N ARG A 513 10.24 24.75 -13.21
CA ARG A 513 9.49 25.25 -14.38
C ARG A 513 7.98 25.39 -14.13
N LYS A 514 7.49 25.02 -12.94
CA LYS A 514 6.06 25.01 -12.56
C LYS A 514 5.17 24.18 -13.51
N ILE A 515 5.74 23.13 -14.09
CA ILE A 515 5.02 22.18 -14.93
C ILE A 515 4.40 21.13 -14.02
N PHE A 516 3.07 21.07 -14.00
CA PHE A 516 2.31 20.10 -13.21
C PHE A 516 1.22 19.46 -14.06
N LEU A 517 1.22 18.13 -14.15
CA LEU A 517 0.13 17.40 -14.79
C LEU A 517 -1.11 17.49 -13.89
N LYS A 518 -2.10 18.26 -14.33
CA LYS A 518 -3.39 18.41 -13.64
C LYS A 518 -4.46 17.64 -14.42
N LEU A 519 -5.00 16.62 -13.78
CA LEU A 519 -6.15 15.82 -14.24
C LEU A 519 -7.39 16.23 -13.46
#